data_AF-A0A653CGJ6-F1
#
_entry.id   AF-A0A653CGJ6-F1
#
_cell.length_a   1.000
_cell.length_b   1.000
_cell.length_c   1.000
_cell.angle_alpha   90.00
_cell.angle_beta   90.00
_cell.angle_gamma   90.00
#
_symmetry.space_group_name_H-M   'P 1'
#
loop_
_entity.id
_entity.type
_entity.pdbx_description
1 polymer ?
#
loop_
_entity_poly.entity_id
_entity_poly.type
_entity_poly.pdbx_seq_one_letter_code
_entity_poly.pdbx_strand_id
1 'polypeptide(L)'
;MDAAQDQLKTLRKVVTDQQKLNDIADTTFDTLTKGQGTIFKQQQDLQKAQFHGQLVIEDNIQRLVDEKKLLQQTHGVLVKMTENMQSKLEQSLQQVEHQTVESKVNHAELLNDLLEIQRKAKEIFDKIDESSELLIKQNEEFKKQYNLTLRSLREVNETVHNLVSLVGGTREALEERLSWIKTALGGTDMAVEKLYMILWHSAFMLLGMLTCAFIGVSVGTRIVVASLPPLNLILALYGENKHLDPVSLLSLIGITMIVQSLVCLSIPKMQSSPKQALAAIKEKLAGKRITPSKEHNNCSARFTAQDTSSIGAHSNSLNHIQEHEAYNQTNRSEFLRSYNNHSSQPDEESEEYVNESIDHFDDFTPPVSRNGDYSVKSFSRSRSRTPLNMNTGRRSSCLAKTRLGTPCKLSSLPGRDFCHRHQGGDSVIG
;
A
#
# COMPACT_ATOMS: atom_id res chain seq x y z
N MET A 1 -58.72 -17.80 -166.48
CA MET A 1 -58.32 -19.20 -166.13
C MET A 1 -58.45 -19.47 -164.62
N ASP A 2 -59.19 -18.64 -163.89
CA ASP A 2 -58.80 -18.22 -162.53
C ASP A 2 -59.33 -19.17 -161.44
N ALA A 3 -60.47 -19.83 -161.70
CA ALA A 3 -61.11 -20.76 -160.78
C ALA A 3 -60.20 -21.93 -160.34
N ALA A 4 -59.39 -22.48 -161.25
CA ALA A 4 -58.47 -23.59 -160.92
C ALA A 4 -57.31 -23.13 -160.01
N GLN A 5 -56.85 -21.90 -160.18
CA GLN A 5 -55.77 -21.32 -159.37
C GLN A 5 -56.28 -20.97 -157.97
N ASP A 6 -57.52 -20.51 -157.85
CA ASP A 6 -58.16 -20.24 -156.55
C ASP A 6 -58.57 -21.55 -155.82
N GLN A 7 -58.94 -22.61 -156.55
CA GLN A 7 -59.11 -23.96 -155.97
C GLN A 7 -57.80 -24.55 -155.42
N LEU A 8 -56.67 -24.39 -156.11
CA LEU A 8 -55.36 -24.78 -155.57
C LEU A 8 -54.93 -23.94 -154.36
N LYS A 9 -55.39 -22.69 -154.28
CA LYS A 9 -55.15 -21.78 -153.16
C LYS A 9 -56.00 -22.14 -151.95
N THR A 10 -57.28 -22.50 -152.13
CA THR A 10 -58.14 -23.00 -151.04
C THR A 10 -57.72 -24.39 -150.56
N LEU A 11 -57.36 -25.34 -151.45
CA LEU A 11 -56.81 -26.63 -151.04
C LEU A 11 -55.50 -26.47 -150.23
N ARG A 12 -54.57 -25.63 -150.69
CA ARG A 12 -53.35 -25.32 -149.93
C ARG A 12 -53.69 -24.70 -148.56
N LYS A 13 -54.66 -23.78 -148.51
CA LYS A 13 -55.12 -23.18 -147.25
C LYS A 13 -55.72 -24.24 -146.30
N VAL A 14 -56.58 -25.13 -146.79
CA VAL A 14 -57.17 -26.22 -145.99
C VAL A 14 -56.08 -27.13 -145.44
N VAL A 15 -55.07 -27.51 -146.22
CA VAL A 15 -53.92 -28.29 -145.72
C VAL A 15 -53.13 -27.51 -144.66
N THR A 16 -52.89 -26.22 -144.86
CA THR A 16 -52.21 -25.36 -143.86
C THR A 16 -53.02 -25.23 -142.57
N ASP A 17 -54.34 -25.07 -142.66
CA ASP A 17 -55.20 -24.90 -141.49
C ASP A 17 -55.47 -26.24 -140.78
N GLN A 18 -55.50 -27.37 -141.50
CA GLN A 18 -55.50 -28.72 -140.94
C GLN A 18 -54.20 -29.00 -140.17
N GLN A 19 -53.05 -28.59 -140.73
CA GLN A 19 -51.75 -28.75 -140.07
C GLN A 19 -51.63 -27.86 -138.82
N LYS A 20 -52.12 -26.62 -138.86
CA LYS A 20 -52.26 -25.78 -137.66
C LYS A 20 -53.19 -26.37 -136.61
N LEU A 21 -54.31 -26.99 -137.01
CA LEU A 21 -55.21 -27.65 -136.07
C LEU A 21 -54.53 -28.84 -135.38
N ASN A 22 -53.68 -29.59 -136.10
CA ASN A 22 -52.88 -30.65 -135.48
C ASN A 22 -51.82 -30.09 -134.54
N ASP A 23 -51.07 -29.07 -134.96
CA ASP A 23 -50.05 -28.38 -134.14
C ASP A 23 -50.67 -27.75 -132.86
N ILE A 24 -51.86 -27.15 -132.98
CA ILE A 24 -52.64 -26.66 -131.84
C ILE A 24 -53.16 -27.82 -130.97
N ALA A 25 -53.56 -28.95 -131.54
CA ALA A 25 -54.00 -30.12 -130.78
C ALA A 25 -52.84 -30.77 -130.02
N ASP A 26 -51.67 -30.94 -130.66
CA ASP A 26 -50.45 -31.50 -130.08
C ASP A 26 -49.91 -30.59 -128.97
N THR A 27 -49.85 -29.28 -129.18
CA THR A 27 -49.46 -28.31 -128.14
C THR A 27 -50.49 -28.20 -127.01
N THR A 28 -51.79 -28.34 -127.29
CA THR A 28 -52.83 -28.44 -126.26
C THR A 28 -52.70 -29.74 -125.45
N PHE A 29 -52.36 -30.86 -126.09
CA PHE A 29 -52.18 -32.15 -125.42
C PHE A 29 -50.90 -32.17 -124.56
N ASP A 30 -49.81 -31.61 -125.06
CA ASP A 30 -48.55 -31.43 -124.32
C ASP A 30 -48.73 -30.49 -123.11
N THR A 31 -49.39 -29.34 -123.30
CA THR A 31 -49.67 -28.40 -122.19
C THR A 31 -50.68 -28.96 -121.19
N LEU A 32 -51.69 -29.72 -121.62
CA LEU A 32 -52.60 -30.45 -120.73
C LEU A 32 -51.88 -31.55 -119.94
N THR A 33 -51.00 -32.33 -120.59
CA THR A 33 -50.22 -33.39 -119.93
C THR A 33 -49.24 -32.80 -118.92
N LYS A 34 -48.56 -31.71 -119.27
CA LYS A 34 -47.72 -30.92 -118.34
C LYS A 34 -48.54 -30.33 -117.20
N GLY A 35 -49.74 -29.82 -117.48
CA GLY A 35 -50.68 -29.28 -116.49
C GLY A 35 -51.20 -30.33 -115.51
N GLN A 36 -51.56 -31.53 -115.98
CA GLN A 36 -51.89 -32.66 -115.10
C GLN A 36 -50.67 -33.08 -114.27
N GLY A 37 -49.47 -33.09 -114.85
CA GLY A 37 -48.22 -33.37 -114.14
C GLY A 37 -47.87 -32.35 -113.05
N THR A 38 -48.19 -31.06 -113.23
CA THR A 38 -48.01 -30.04 -112.19
C THR A 38 -49.12 -30.08 -111.14
N ILE A 39 -50.38 -30.29 -111.53
CA ILE A 39 -51.50 -30.46 -110.59
C ILE A 39 -51.30 -31.69 -109.70
N PHE A 40 -50.85 -32.82 -110.25
CA PHE A 40 -50.55 -34.02 -109.46
C PHE A 40 -49.44 -33.79 -108.44
N LYS A 41 -48.37 -33.08 -108.81
CA LYS A 41 -47.32 -32.66 -107.87
C LYS A 41 -47.88 -31.72 -106.79
N GLN A 42 -48.67 -30.72 -107.17
CA GLN A 42 -49.31 -29.80 -106.23
C GLN A 42 -50.24 -30.53 -105.24
N GLN A 43 -51.01 -31.53 -105.69
CA GLN A 43 -51.81 -32.38 -104.80
C GLN A 43 -50.94 -33.21 -103.86
N GLN A 44 -49.86 -33.82 -104.36
CA GLN A 44 -48.94 -34.59 -103.52
C GLN A 44 -48.24 -33.72 -102.47
N ASP A 45 -47.84 -32.49 -102.84
CA ASP A 45 -47.18 -31.55 -101.95
C ASP A 45 -48.16 -30.90 -100.96
N LEU A 46 -49.41 -30.65 -101.36
CA LEU A 46 -50.51 -30.28 -100.46
C LEU A 46 -50.77 -31.39 -99.43
N GLN A 47 -50.80 -32.66 -99.85
CA GLN A 47 -50.99 -33.80 -98.95
C GLN A 47 -49.83 -33.94 -97.94
N LYS A 48 -48.57 -33.78 -98.39
CA LYS A 48 -47.41 -33.72 -97.50
C LYS A 48 -47.50 -32.55 -96.51
N ALA A 49 -47.90 -31.36 -96.98
CA ALA A 49 -48.04 -30.17 -96.15
C ALA A 49 -49.19 -30.30 -95.13
N GLN A 50 -50.31 -30.93 -95.50
CA GLN A 50 -51.40 -31.24 -94.56
C GLN A 50 -50.96 -32.24 -93.49
N PHE A 51 -50.29 -33.33 -93.88
CA PHE A 51 -49.78 -34.31 -92.93
C PHE A 51 -48.72 -33.72 -91.98
N HIS A 52 -47.78 -32.93 -92.52
CA HIS A 52 -46.79 -32.22 -91.69
C HIS A 52 -47.46 -31.20 -90.76
N GLY A 53 -48.47 -30.46 -91.25
CA GLY A 53 -49.27 -29.54 -90.45
C GLY A 53 -50.03 -30.22 -89.31
N GLN A 54 -50.61 -31.40 -89.56
CA GLN A 54 -51.25 -32.22 -88.53
C GLN A 54 -50.25 -32.64 -87.44
N LEU A 55 -49.07 -33.17 -87.82
CA LEU A 55 -48.02 -33.54 -86.87
C LEU A 55 -47.51 -32.34 -86.04
N VAL A 56 -47.39 -31.16 -86.65
CA VAL A 56 -46.97 -29.93 -85.95
C VAL A 56 -48.08 -29.43 -85.02
N ILE A 57 -49.36 -29.57 -85.38
CA ILE A 57 -50.49 -29.25 -84.49
C ILE A 57 -50.52 -30.24 -83.32
N GLU A 58 -50.28 -31.53 -83.55
CA GLU A 58 -50.21 -32.57 -82.52
C GLU A 58 -49.06 -32.32 -81.52
N ASP A 59 -47.84 -32.03 -82.00
CA ASP A 59 -46.69 -31.63 -81.16
C ASP A 59 -47.02 -30.39 -80.31
N ASN A 60 -47.58 -29.34 -80.91
CA ASN A 60 -47.92 -28.12 -80.17
C ASN A 60 -49.05 -28.36 -79.16
N ILE A 61 -50.04 -29.19 -79.45
CA ILE A 61 -51.09 -29.58 -78.48
C ILE A 61 -50.48 -30.35 -77.32
N GLN A 62 -49.62 -31.33 -77.58
CA GLN A 62 -48.97 -32.11 -76.52
C GLN A 62 -48.08 -31.21 -75.64
N ARG A 63 -47.28 -30.34 -76.26
CA ARG A 63 -46.44 -29.37 -75.54
C ARG A 63 -47.26 -28.37 -74.74
N LEU A 64 -48.41 -27.90 -75.23
CA LEU A 64 -49.33 -27.05 -74.47
C LEU A 64 -49.97 -27.79 -73.28
N VAL A 65 -50.21 -29.10 -73.38
CA VAL A 65 -50.69 -29.92 -72.26
C VAL A 65 -49.60 -30.06 -71.19
N ASP A 66 -48.35 -30.34 -71.58
CA ASP A 66 -47.22 -30.46 -70.67
C ASP A 66 -46.82 -29.10 -70.05
N GLU A 67 -46.87 -28.02 -70.80
CA GLU A 67 -46.67 -26.65 -70.30
C GLU A 67 -47.78 -26.25 -69.31
N LYS A 68 -49.05 -26.54 -69.62
CA LYS A 68 -50.17 -26.29 -68.69
C LYS A 68 -50.02 -27.07 -67.38
N LYS A 69 -49.52 -28.31 -67.45
CA LYS A 69 -49.19 -29.14 -66.28
C LYS A 69 -48.04 -28.53 -65.46
N LEU A 70 -46.99 -28.04 -66.11
CA LEU A 70 -45.88 -27.34 -65.46
C LEU A 70 -46.33 -26.01 -64.82
N LEU A 71 -47.19 -25.25 -65.48
CA LEU A 71 -47.80 -24.03 -64.94
C LEU A 71 -48.65 -24.32 -63.69
N GLN A 72 -49.44 -25.40 -63.71
CA GLN A 72 -50.21 -25.82 -62.53
C GLN A 72 -49.31 -26.25 -61.36
N GLN A 73 -48.20 -26.95 -61.63
CA GLN A 73 -47.18 -27.26 -60.61
C GLN A 73 -46.52 -25.99 -60.06
N THR A 74 -46.15 -25.06 -60.93
CA THR A 74 -45.54 -23.77 -60.57
C THR A 74 -46.48 -22.93 -59.70
N HIS A 75 -47.76 -22.89 -60.05
CA HIS A 75 -48.80 -22.22 -59.26
C HIS A 75 -48.97 -22.87 -57.87
N GLY A 76 -48.88 -24.20 -57.76
CA GLY A 76 -48.90 -24.89 -56.47
C GLY A 76 -47.68 -24.55 -55.59
N VAL A 77 -46.49 -24.40 -56.19
CA VAL A 77 -45.28 -23.94 -55.50
C VAL A 77 -45.41 -22.49 -55.05
N LEU A 78 -45.95 -21.60 -55.90
CA LEU A 78 -46.20 -20.20 -55.57
C LEU A 78 -47.17 -20.04 -54.41
N VAL A 79 -48.32 -20.71 -54.42
CA VAL A 79 -49.29 -20.68 -53.30
C VAL A 79 -48.63 -21.12 -52.00
N LYS A 80 -47.92 -22.26 -52.01
CA LYS A 80 -47.20 -22.77 -50.83
C LYS A 80 -46.08 -21.83 -50.35
N MET A 81 -45.47 -21.07 -51.25
CA MET A 81 -44.47 -20.05 -50.91
C MET A 81 -45.13 -18.81 -50.30
N THR A 82 -46.28 -18.37 -50.80
CA THR A 82 -47.09 -17.29 -50.22
C THR A 82 -47.63 -17.65 -48.84
N GLU A 83 -48.15 -18.87 -48.64
CA GLU A 83 -48.58 -19.38 -47.33
C GLU A 83 -47.43 -19.38 -46.31
N ASN A 84 -46.23 -19.80 -46.72
CA ASN A 84 -45.03 -19.81 -45.88
C ASN A 84 -44.55 -18.37 -45.55
N MET A 85 -44.59 -17.46 -46.53
CA MET A 85 -44.32 -16.03 -46.29
C MET A 85 -45.33 -15.41 -45.33
N GLN A 86 -46.63 -15.64 -45.52
CA GLN A 86 -47.68 -15.15 -44.63
C GLN A 86 -47.48 -15.67 -43.22
N SER A 87 -47.28 -16.98 -43.05
CA SER A 87 -47.02 -17.61 -41.75
C SER A 87 -45.78 -17.02 -41.05
N LYS A 88 -44.70 -16.74 -41.79
CA LYS A 88 -43.51 -16.08 -41.24
C LYS A 88 -43.70 -14.60 -40.91
N LEU A 89 -44.51 -13.88 -41.68
CA LEU A 89 -44.87 -12.49 -41.40
C LEU A 89 -45.75 -12.40 -40.15
N GLU A 90 -46.73 -13.30 -40.01
CA GLU A 90 -47.58 -13.47 -38.82
C GLU A 90 -46.72 -13.73 -37.57
N GLN A 91 -45.80 -14.71 -37.64
CA GLN A 91 -44.86 -15.03 -36.57
C GLN A 91 -43.94 -13.85 -36.23
N SER A 92 -43.43 -13.14 -37.24
CA SER A 92 -42.57 -11.96 -37.03
C SER A 92 -43.33 -10.81 -36.37
N LEU A 93 -44.60 -10.60 -36.73
CA LEU A 93 -45.47 -9.58 -36.15
C LEU A 93 -45.78 -9.91 -34.69
N GLN A 94 -46.15 -11.15 -34.38
CA GLN A 94 -46.36 -11.61 -32.99
C GLN A 94 -45.08 -11.48 -32.14
N GLN A 95 -43.91 -11.79 -32.72
CA GLN A 95 -42.63 -11.63 -32.03
C GLN A 95 -42.31 -10.15 -31.75
N VAL A 96 -42.54 -9.25 -32.71
CA VAL A 96 -42.35 -7.79 -32.54
C VAL A 96 -43.34 -7.21 -31.54
N GLU A 97 -44.59 -7.69 -31.51
CA GLU A 97 -45.58 -7.30 -30.51
C GLU A 97 -45.16 -7.74 -29.10
N HIS A 98 -44.75 -8.99 -28.92
CA HIS A 98 -44.21 -9.49 -27.65
C HIS A 98 -43.01 -8.66 -27.19
N GLN A 99 -42.02 -8.45 -28.06
CA GLN A 99 -40.85 -7.62 -27.76
C GLN A 99 -41.22 -6.17 -27.43
N THR A 100 -42.28 -5.63 -28.01
CA THR A 100 -42.77 -4.28 -27.70
C THR A 100 -43.43 -4.22 -26.32
N VAL A 101 -44.15 -5.26 -25.89
CA VAL A 101 -44.71 -5.37 -24.54
C VAL A 101 -43.60 -5.56 -23.50
N GLU A 102 -42.71 -6.50 -23.74
CA GLU A 102 -41.55 -6.80 -22.88
C GLU A 102 -40.63 -5.57 -22.71
N SER A 103 -40.31 -4.88 -23.81
CA SER A 103 -39.51 -3.64 -23.79
C SER A 103 -40.17 -2.53 -22.97
N LYS A 104 -41.51 -2.38 -23.04
CA LYS A 104 -42.27 -1.41 -22.21
C LYS A 104 -42.20 -1.74 -20.73
N VAL A 105 -42.31 -3.01 -20.34
CA VAL A 105 -42.16 -3.45 -18.95
C VAL A 105 -40.73 -3.19 -18.46
N ASN A 106 -39.73 -3.60 -19.23
CA ASN A 106 -38.32 -3.38 -18.90
C ASN A 106 -37.98 -1.88 -18.81
N HIS A 107 -38.56 -1.01 -19.65
CA HIS A 107 -38.39 0.44 -19.52
C HIS A 107 -39.08 1.02 -18.29
N ALA A 108 -40.25 0.51 -17.88
CA ALA A 108 -40.90 0.94 -16.64
C ALA A 108 -40.08 0.53 -15.39
N GLU A 109 -39.51 -0.68 -15.39
CA GLU A 109 -38.61 -1.17 -14.35
C GLU A 109 -37.33 -0.31 -14.27
N LEU A 110 -36.67 -0.07 -15.41
CA LEU A 110 -35.47 0.80 -15.47
C LEU A 110 -35.74 2.23 -15.01
N LEU A 111 -36.91 2.80 -15.31
CA LEU A 111 -37.29 4.13 -14.81
C LEU A 111 -37.51 4.14 -13.29
N ASN A 112 -38.10 3.08 -12.74
CA ASN A 112 -38.27 2.92 -11.30
C ASN A 112 -36.91 2.75 -10.58
N ASP A 113 -36.01 1.94 -11.15
CA ASP A 113 -34.64 1.78 -10.63
C ASP A 113 -33.84 3.08 -10.68
N LEU A 114 -33.97 3.89 -11.74
CA LEU A 114 -33.33 5.21 -11.82
C LEU A 114 -33.86 6.17 -10.75
N LEU A 115 -35.16 6.14 -10.45
CA LEU A 115 -35.74 6.93 -9.35
C LEU A 115 -35.24 6.46 -7.97
N GLU A 116 -35.12 5.15 -7.76
CA GLU A 116 -34.59 4.59 -6.51
C GLU A 116 -33.07 4.85 -6.35
N ILE A 117 -32.31 4.84 -7.44
CA ILE A 117 -30.90 5.27 -7.46
C ILE A 117 -30.81 6.77 -7.15
N GLN A 118 -31.66 7.62 -7.74
CA GLN A 118 -31.71 9.05 -7.44
C GLN A 118 -32.05 9.31 -5.95
N ARG A 119 -33.02 8.56 -5.40
CA ARG A 119 -33.41 8.64 -3.98
C ARG A 119 -32.24 8.25 -3.07
N LYS A 120 -31.57 7.13 -3.36
CA LYS A 120 -30.37 6.67 -2.61
C LYS A 120 -29.20 7.64 -2.74
N ALA A 121 -28.97 8.21 -3.92
CA ALA A 121 -27.94 9.22 -4.13
C ALA A 121 -28.21 10.47 -3.28
N LYS A 122 -29.46 10.95 -3.22
CA LYS A 122 -29.83 12.03 -2.32
C LYS A 122 -29.60 11.66 -0.85
N GLU A 123 -30.05 10.48 -0.41
CA GLU A 123 -29.85 10.00 0.96
C GLU A 123 -28.35 9.94 1.35
N ILE A 124 -27.47 9.64 0.39
CA ILE A 124 -26.02 9.69 0.56
C ILE A 124 -25.50 11.13 0.64
N PHE A 125 -25.99 12.06 -0.20
CA PHE A 125 -25.62 13.48 -0.11
C PHE A 125 -26.08 14.11 1.21
N ASP A 126 -27.31 13.86 1.65
CA ASP A 126 -27.86 14.35 2.92
C ASP A 126 -26.98 13.86 4.11
N LYS A 127 -26.52 12.60 4.08
CA LYS A 127 -25.57 12.03 5.08
C LYS A 127 -24.15 12.56 4.96
N ILE A 128 -23.68 12.89 3.76
CA ILE A 128 -22.37 13.53 3.55
C ILE A 128 -22.39 14.93 4.18
N ASP A 129 -23.47 15.70 4.00
CA ASP A 129 -23.60 17.05 4.55
C ASP A 129 -23.67 17.04 6.09
N GLU A 130 -24.44 16.12 6.69
CA GLU A 130 -24.44 15.85 8.14
C GLU A 130 -23.02 15.52 8.66
N SER A 131 -22.29 14.65 7.95
CA SER A 131 -20.92 14.30 8.32
C SER A 131 -19.94 15.47 8.15
N SER A 132 -20.21 16.37 7.19
CA SER A 132 -19.42 17.56 6.90
C SER A 132 -19.56 18.60 8.02
N GLU A 133 -20.79 18.88 8.47
CA GLU A 133 -21.04 19.75 9.63
C GLU A 133 -20.32 19.24 10.88
N LEU A 134 -20.41 17.93 11.14
CA LEU A 134 -19.73 17.29 12.27
C LEU A 134 -18.19 17.41 12.16
N LEU A 135 -17.62 17.22 10.97
CA LEU A 135 -16.18 17.37 10.73
C LEU A 135 -15.71 18.82 10.87
N ILE A 136 -16.48 19.79 10.39
CA ILE A 136 -16.20 21.23 10.58
C ILE A 136 -16.19 21.56 12.08
N LYS A 137 -17.21 21.12 12.82
CA LYS A 137 -17.33 21.31 14.27
C LYS A 137 -16.19 20.66 15.06
N GLN A 138 -15.75 19.46 14.66
CA GLN A 138 -14.57 18.82 15.23
C GLN A 138 -13.28 19.59 14.91
N ASN A 139 -13.13 20.08 13.68
CA ASN A 139 -11.96 20.86 13.25
C ASN A 139 -11.85 22.20 14.01
N GLU A 140 -12.97 22.90 14.24
CA GLU A 140 -13.00 24.07 15.13
C GLU A 140 -12.56 23.74 16.56
N GLU A 141 -13.00 22.60 17.11
CA GLU A 141 -12.64 22.19 18.46
C GLU A 141 -11.16 21.78 18.56
N PHE A 142 -10.64 21.02 17.59
CA PHE A 142 -9.21 20.74 17.47
C PHE A 142 -8.40 22.03 17.34
N LYS A 143 -8.89 23.03 16.59
CA LYS A 143 -8.24 24.34 16.46
C LYS A 143 -8.23 25.12 17.78
N LYS A 144 -9.30 25.05 18.60
CA LYS A 144 -9.31 25.61 19.97
C LYS A 144 -8.29 24.90 20.85
N GLN A 145 -8.31 23.57 20.92
CA GLN A 145 -7.39 22.76 21.72
C GLN A 145 -5.93 22.99 21.32
N TYR A 146 -5.63 23.04 20.02
CA TYR A 146 -4.29 23.35 19.50
C TYR A 146 -3.80 24.74 19.95
N ASN A 147 -4.67 25.76 19.93
CA ASN A 147 -4.33 27.10 20.43
C ASN A 147 -4.17 27.14 21.97
N LEU A 148 -4.88 26.30 22.73
CA LEU A 148 -4.66 26.14 24.16
C LEU A 148 -3.29 25.48 24.43
N THR A 149 -2.93 24.42 23.71
CA THR A 149 -1.61 23.77 23.80
C THR A 149 -0.48 24.73 23.42
N LEU A 150 -0.62 25.53 22.35
CA LEU A 150 0.36 26.57 21.99
C LEU A 150 0.45 27.71 23.02
N ARG A 151 -0.61 27.99 23.79
CA ARG A 151 -0.55 28.93 24.92
C ARG A 151 0.21 28.31 26.09
N SER A 152 -0.14 27.09 26.48
CA SER A 152 0.53 26.35 27.55
C SER A 152 2.02 26.11 27.27
N LEU A 153 2.41 25.80 26.03
CA LEU A 153 3.83 25.66 25.65
C LEU A 153 4.60 26.99 25.74
N ARG A 154 3.97 28.13 25.47
CA ARG A 154 4.58 29.46 25.66
C ARG A 154 4.76 29.78 27.14
N GLU A 155 3.74 29.50 27.95
CA GLU A 155 3.75 29.66 29.41
C GLU A 155 4.82 28.75 30.06
N VAL A 156 4.93 27.49 29.64
CA VAL A 156 5.99 26.58 30.06
C VAL A 156 7.37 27.11 29.66
N ASN A 157 7.55 27.63 28.44
CA ASN A 157 8.81 28.24 28.02
C ASN A 157 9.18 29.48 28.87
N GLU A 158 8.19 30.27 29.29
CA GLU A 158 8.37 31.42 30.20
C GLU A 158 8.76 30.95 31.62
N THR A 159 8.09 29.93 32.17
CA THR A 159 8.49 29.35 33.47
C THR A 159 9.87 28.71 33.43
N VAL A 160 10.25 28.06 32.32
CA VAL A 160 11.61 27.53 32.12
C VAL A 160 12.64 28.67 32.08
N HIS A 161 12.34 29.78 31.39
CA HIS A 161 13.24 30.95 31.40
C HIS A 161 13.41 31.55 32.81
N ASN A 162 12.32 31.66 33.57
CA ASN A 162 12.33 32.13 34.96
C ASN A 162 13.06 31.15 35.90
N LEU A 163 12.96 29.84 35.68
CA LEU A 163 13.74 28.85 36.41
C LEU A 163 15.24 28.93 36.06
N VAL A 164 15.59 29.15 34.79
CA VAL A 164 16.97 29.34 34.35
C VAL A 164 17.59 30.61 34.94
N SER A 165 16.85 31.71 35.04
CA SER A 165 17.35 32.95 35.68
C SER A 165 17.52 32.79 37.19
N LEU A 166 16.60 32.12 37.88
CA LEU A 166 16.73 31.75 39.31
C LEU A 166 17.93 30.83 39.55
N VAL A 167 18.10 29.79 38.73
CA VAL A 167 19.27 28.89 38.81
C VAL A 167 20.56 29.66 38.52
N GLY A 168 20.56 30.57 37.54
CA GLY A 168 21.67 31.48 37.26
C GLY A 168 22.09 32.30 38.48
N GLY A 169 21.13 33.00 39.12
CA GLY A 169 21.40 33.79 40.32
C GLY A 169 21.88 32.95 41.52
N THR A 170 21.31 31.76 41.73
CA THR A 170 21.81 30.85 42.79
C THR A 170 23.21 30.31 42.47
N ARG A 171 23.53 30.07 41.20
CA ARG A 171 24.86 29.65 40.76
C ARG A 171 25.88 30.76 40.95
N GLU A 172 25.56 31.99 40.56
CA GLU A 172 26.45 33.16 40.74
C GLU A 172 26.71 33.42 42.23
N ALA A 173 25.68 33.36 43.07
CA ALA A 173 25.84 33.45 44.52
C ALA A 173 26.67 32.29 45.10
N LEU A 174 26.53 31.05 44.59
CA LEU A 174 27.37 29.93 45.01
C LEU A 174 28.82 30.10 44.53
N GLU A 175 29.05 30.56 43.30
CA GLU A 175 30.39 30.82 42.77
C GLU A 175 31.08 32.00 43.50
N GLU A 176 30.35 33.05 43.89
CA GLU A 176 30.85 34.11 44.77
C GLU A 176 31.31 33.54 46.13
N ARG A 177 30.46 32.76 46.80
CA ARG A 177 30.78 32.16 48.11
C ARG A 177 31.93 31.16 48.00
N LEU A 178 31.96 30.32 46.97
CA LEU A 178 33.05 29.39 46.69
C LEU A 178 34.34 30.12 46.30
N SER A 179 34.27 31.26 45.61
CA SER A 179 35.43 32.10 45.29
C SER A 179 36.01 32.79 46.52
N TRP A 180 35.15 33.31 47.41
CA TRP A 180 35.58 33.81 48.72
C TRP A 180 36.20 32.69 49.56
N ILE A 181 35.58 31.50 49.65
CA ILE A 181 36.15 30.34 50.35
C ILE A 181 37.51 29.95 49.73
N LYS A 182 37.62 29.86 48.41
CA LYS A 182 38.86 29.53 47.67
C LYS A 182 39.98 30.54 47.95
N THR A 183 39.63 31.81 48.09
CA THR A 183 40.56 32.90 48.42
C THR A 183 40.94 32.90 49.90
N ALA A 184 39.99 32.67 50.80
CA ALA A 184 40.22 32.58 52.25
C ALA A 184 41.00 31.32 52.65
N LEU A 185 40.86 30.23 51.90
CA LEU A 185 41.71 29.02 51.99
C LEU A 185 43.07 29.21 51.29
N GLY A 186 43.39 30.40 50.77
CA GLY A 186 44.77 30.76 50.41
C GLY A 186 45.33 30.09 49.15
N GLY A 187 44.48 29.77 48.18
CA GLY A 187 44.90 29.10 46.93
C GLY A 187 44.99 27.58 47.08
N THR A 188 44.28 26.86 46.20
CA THR A 188 43.93 25.44 46.32
C THR A 188 45.08 24.43 46.18
N ASP A 189 46.33 24.88 46.20
CA ASP A 189 47.52 24.04 46.04
C ASP A 189 48.20 23.82 47.40
N MET A 190 48.98 24.81 47.87
CA MET A 190 49.68 24.78 49.17
C MET A 190 48.78 24.54 50.40
N ALA A 191 47.51 24.97 50.36
CA ALA A 191 46.58 24.74 51.47
C ALA A 191 46.00 23.31 51.46
N VAL A 192 45.75 22.75 50.28
CA VAL A 192 45.20 21.39 50.13
C VAL A 192 46.27 20.35 50.42
N GLU A 193 47.52 20.56 49.97
CA GLU A 193 48.65 19.70 50.33
C GLU A 193 48.85 19.63 51.86
N LYS A 194 48.82 20.79 52.54
CA LYS A 194 48.94 20.87 54.00
C LYS A 194 47.75 20.22 54.72
N LEU A 195 46.52 20.43 54.23
CA LEU A 195 45.33 19.77 54.77
C LEU A 195 45.42 18.23 54.61
N TYR A 196 45.84 17.76 53.44
CA TYR A 196 46.03 16.34 53.13
C TYR A 196 47.08 15.69 54.04
N MET A 197 48.22 16.35 54.26
CA MET A 197 49.22 15.89 55.22
C MET A 197 48.68 15.84 56.66
N ILE A 198 47.94 16.85 57.12
CA ILE A 198 47.34 16.87 58.46
C ILE A 198 46.31 15.74 58.62
N LEU A 199 45.44 15.52 57.63
CA LEU A 199 44.44 14.45 57.64
C LEU A 199 45.08 13.05 57.71
N TRP A 200 46.12 12.79 56.91
CA TRP A 200 46.84 11.51 56.98
C TRP A 200 47.55 11.31 58.31
N HIS A 201 48.23 12.32 58.86
CA HIS A 201 48.87 12.19 60.18
C HIS A 201 47.85 11.98 61.30
N SER A 202 46.66 12.60 61.21
CA SER A 202 45.54 12.35 62.12
C SER A 202 45.03 10.90 62.02
N ALA A 203 44.84 10.39 60.79
CA ALA A 203 44.44 9.00 60.56
C ALA A 203 45.48 7.99 61.09
N PHE A 204 46.78 8.23 60.85
CA PHE A 204 47.86 7.40 61.40
C PHE A 204 47.92 7.45 62.93
N MET A 205 47.63 8.60 63.56
CA MET A 205 47.53 8.70 65.02
C MET A 205 46.38 7.86 65.58
N LEU A 206 45.19 7.93 64.98
CA LEU A 206 44.05 7.12 65.39
C LEU A 206 44.31 5.62 65.19
N LEU A 207 44.89 5.23 64.05
CA LEU A 207 45.23 3.83 63.76
C LEU A 207 46.36 3.30 64.66
N GLY A 208 47.36 4.12 64.98
CA GLY A 208 48.43 3.80 65.91
C GLY A 208 47.92 3.58 67.34
N MET A 209 47.02 4.46 67.82
CA MET A 209 46.36 4.30 69.12
C MET A 209 45.45 3.06 69.16
N LEU A 210 44.71 2.79 68.08
CA LEU A 210 43.82 1.62 67.97
C LEU A 210 44.61 0.30 67.98
N THR A 211 45.70 0.21 67.22
CA THR A 211 46.58 -0.97 67.21
C THR A 211 47.30 -1.16 68.55
N CYS A 212 47.73 -0.08 69.21
CA CYS A 212 48.28 -0.14 70.57
C CYS A 212 47.26 -0.64 71.61
N ALA A 213 45.97 -0.37 71.42
CA ALA A 213 44.91 -0.86 72.31
C ALA A 213 44.70 -2.39 72.16
N PHE A 214 44.65 -2.89 70.92
CA PHE A 214 44.42 -4.33 70.67
C PHE A 214 45.62 -5.23 70.99
N ILE A 215 46.86 -4.78 70.79
CA ILE A 215 48.06 -5.63 70.94
C ILE A 215 48.52 -5.72 72.41
N GLY A 216 47.97 -4.90 73.32
CA GLY A 216 48.14 -5.08 74.77
C GLY A 216 49.52 -4.73 75.36
N VAL A 217 50.43 -4.16 74.55
CA VAL A 217 51.84 -3.90 74.91
C VAL A 217 51.99 -2.96 76.13
N SER A 218 53.16 -2.99 76.80
CA SER A 218 53.45 -2.20 78.00
C SER A 218 53.36 -0.68 77.79
N VAL A 219 53.01 0.07 78.85
CA VAL A 219 52.65 1.50 78.76
C VAL A 219 53.72 2.37 78.10
N GLY A 220 55.01 2.10 78.35
CA GLY A 220 56.11 2.87 77.76
C GLY A 220 56.15 2.82 76.23
N THR A 221 55.80 1.68 75.62
CA THR A 221 55.81 1.56 74.15
C THR A 221 54.67 2.35 73.52
N ARG A 222 53.50 2.39 74.18
CA ARG A 222 52.33 3.17 73.75
C ARG A 222 52.66 4.66 73.70
N ILE A 223 53.41 5.17 74.70
CA ILE A 223 53.85 6.57 74.74
C ILE A 223 54.82 6.85 73.58
N VAL A 224 55.83 6.00 73.36
CA VAL A 224 56.79 6.18 72.24
C VAL A 224 56.07 6.18 70.89
N VAL A 225 55.23 5.18 70.62
CA VAL A 225 54.51 5.05 69.34
C VAL A 225 53.47 6.16 69.13
N ALA A 226 52.79 6.63 70.19
CA ALA A 226 51.89 7.78 70.09
C ALA A 226 52.64 9.12 69.94
N SER A 227 53.90 9.22 70.38
CA SER A 227 54.72 10.42 70.24
C SER A 227 55.42 10.56 68.88
N LEU A 228 55.59 9.47 68.15
CA LEU A 228 56.37 9.45 66.90
C LEU A 228 55.68 10.18 65.74
N PRO A 229 54.37 10.00 65.44
CA PRO A 229 53.71 10.75 64.36
C PRO A 229 53.58 12.26 64.62
N PRO A 230 53.27 12.77 65.84
CA PRO A 230 53.27 14.20 66.14
C PRO A 230 54.66 14.82 66.02
N LEU A 231 55.71 14.10 66.43
CA LEU A 231 57.10 14.55 66.26
C LEU A 231 57.46 14.67 64.77
N ASN A 232 57.04 13.71 63.93
CA ASN A 232 57.20 13.79 62.49
C ASN A 232 56.41 14.96 61.87
N LEU A 233 55.18 15.19 62.32
CA LEU A 233 54.35 16.31 61.86
C LEU A 233 55.01 17.67 62.16
N ILE A 234 55.58 17.84 63.36
CA ILE A 234 56.35 19.04 63.73
C ILE A 234 57.59 19.18 62.83
N LEU A 235 58.32 18.08 62.57
CA LEU A 235 59.49 18.09 61.71
C LEU A 235 59.15 18.45 60.26
N ALA A 236 58.03 17.94 59.73
CA ALA A 236 57.52 18.27 58.39
C ALA A 236 56.98 19.70 58.27
N LEU A 237 56.59 20.34 59.38
CA LEU A 237 56.16 21.74 59.41
C LEU A 237 57.32 22.75 59.50
N TYR A 238 58.51 22.31 59.94
CA TYR A 238 59.70 23.17 60.12
C TYR A 238 60.88 22.85 59.19
N GLY A 239 60.94 21.66 58.60
CA GLY A 239 62.09 21.19 57.83
C GLY A 239 61.79 21.02 56.34
N GLU A 240 62.30 21.94 55.52
CA GLU A 240 62.30 21.76 54.06
C GLU A 240 63.05 20.46 53.68
N ASN A 241 62.39 19.61 52.88
CA ASN A 241 62.97 18.47 52.17
C ASN A 241 63.49 17.28 53.00
N LYS A 242 63.05 17.08 54.26
CA LYS A 242 63.25 15.83 55.02
C LYS A 242 62.00 15.35 55.80
N HIS A 243 60.85 15.32 55.13
CA HIS A 243 59.71 14.53 55.62
C HIS A 243 59.98 13.03 55.40
N LEU A 244 59.58 12.17 56.34
CA LEU A 244 59.54 10.73 56.11
C LEU A 244 58.25 10.39 55.34
N ASP A 245 58.40 9.70 54.20
CA ASP A 245 57.28 9.17 53.43
C ASP A 245 56.37 8.29 54.30
N PRO A 246 55.03 8.38 54.23
CA PRO A 246 54.11 7.58 55.04
C PRO A 246 54.37 6.06 55.05
N VAL A 247 54.90 5.48 53.96
CA VAL A 247 55.27 4.04 53.95
C VAL A 247 56.47 3.78 54.86
N SER A 248 57.46 4.68 54.86
CA SER A 248 58.63 4.59 55.76
C SER A 248 58.27 4.77 57.24
N LEU A 249 57.26 5.59 57.56
CA LEU A 249 56.72 5.73 58.92
C LEU A 249 55.98 4.49 59.39
N LEU A 250 55.13 3.92 58.54
CA LEU A 250 54.43 2.67 58.85
C LEU A 250 55.44 1.51 59.05
N SER A 251 56.50 1.48 58.23
CA SER A 251 57.62 0.55 58.38
C SER A 251 58.36 0.75 59.72
N LEU A 252 58.70 2.00 60.09
CA LEU A 252 59.39 2.30 61.35
C LEU A 252 58.55 1.96 62.60
N ILE A 253 57.24 2.22 62.56
CA ILE A 253 56.31 1.85 63.64
C ILE A 253 56.16 0.31 63.71
N GLY A 254 56.08 -0.37 62.57
CA GLY A 254 56.06 -1.83 62.49
C GLY A 254 57.34 -2.48 63.04
N ILE A 255 58.51 -2.00 62.60
CA ILE A 255 59.83 -2.50 63.03
C ILE A 255 60.02 -2.27 64.54
N THR A 256 59.68 -1.09 65.06
CA THR A 256 59.79 -0.82 66.51
C THR A 256 58.85 -1.71 67.33
N MET A 257 57.62 -1.97 66.88
CA MET A 257 56.73 -2.94 67.51
C MET A 257 57.30 -4.39 67.48
N ILE A 258 57.84 -4.82 66.34
CA ILE A 258 58.41 -6.18 66.18
C ILE A 258 59.65 -6.35 67.07
N VAL A 259 60.60 -5.42 67.02
CA VAL A 259 61.83 -5.46 67.83
C VAL A 259 61.49 -5.45 69.32
N GLN A 260 60.58 -4.58 69.76
CA GLN A 260 60.20 -4.50 71.17
C GLN A 260 59.46 -5.77 71.63
N SER A 261 58.63 -6.38 70.78
CA SER A 261 57.97 -7.67 71.04
C SER A 261 59.00 -8.80 71.22
N LEU A 262 60.00 -8.89 70.34
CA LEU A 262 61.10 -9.86 70.44
C LEU A 262 61.94 -9.67 71.71
N VAL A 263 62.24 -8.41 72.10
CA VAL A 263 62.90 -8.10 73.37
C VAL A 263 62.05 -8.53 74.56
N CYS A 264 60.74 -8.25 74.54
CA CYS A 264 59.81 -8.64 75.60
C CYS A 264 59.60 -10.16 75.70
N LEU A 265 59.74 -10.92 74.60
CA LEU A 265 59.76 -12.39 74.62
C LEU A 265 61.08 -12.97 75.15
N SER A 266 62.19 -12.23 74.99
CA SER A 266 63.54 -12.71 75.36
C SER A 266 63.82 -12.57 76.85
N ILE A 267 63.39 -11.48 77.47
CA ILE A 267 63.57 -11.20 78.91
C ILE A 267 63.05 -12.32 79.85
N PRO A 268 61.79 -12.81 79.73
CA PRO A 268 61.27 -13.83 80.65
C PRO A 268 61.94 -15.21 80.51
N LYS A 269 62.65 -15.49 79.41
CA LYS A 269 63.42 -16.73 79.24
C LYS A 269 64.79 -16.73 79.95
N MET A 270 65.22 -15.60 80.54
CA MET A 270 66.55 -15.47 81.16
C MET A 270 66.51 -15.17 82.68
N GLN A 271 65.36 -15.29 83.34
CA GLN A 271 65.19 -15.03 84.79
C GLN A 271 64.38 -16.09 85.58
N SER A 272 64.19 -17.29 85.02
CA SER A 272 63.29 -18.32 85.56
C SER A 272 63.87 -19.26 86.63
N SER A 273 64.61 -18.74 87.64
CA SER A 273 64.84 -19.36 88.97
C SER A 273 65.79 -18.55 89.86
N PRO A 274 65.75 -18.66 91.22
CA PRO A 274 64.61 -19.02 92.08
C PRO A 274 64.37 -17.97 93.19
N LYS A 275 63.13 -17.47 93.36
CA LYS A 275 62.74 -16.61 94.51
C LYS A 275 61.41 -16.98 95.20
N GLN A 276 60.89 -18.19 94.95
CA GLN A 276 59.79 -18.76 95.75
C GLN A 276 60.32 -19.30 97.10
N ALA A 277 60.71 -18.39 97.99
CA ALA A 277 61.18 -18.73 99.35
C ALA A 277 60.88 -17.65 100.42
N LEU A 278 60.53 -16.41 100.03
CA LEU A 278 60.51 -15.25 100.94
C LEU A 278 59.12 -14.61 101.11
N ALA A 279 58.04 -15.36 100.89
CA ALA A 279 56.66 -14.87 101.07
C ALA A 279 56.01 -15.32 102.40
N ALA A 280 56.39 -16.49 102.93
CA ALA A 280 55.69 -17.17 104.04
C ALA A 280 55.97 -16.60 105.45
N ILE A 281 56.68 -15.48 105.58
CA ILE A 281 57.14 -14.93 106.88
C ILE A 281 56.49 -13.58 107.23
N LYS A 282 55.90 -12.87 106.26
CA LYS A 282 55.42 -11.49 106.48
C LYS A 282 53.94 -11.35 106.85
N GLU A 283 53.24 -12.45 107.12
CA GLU A 283 51.81 -12.47 107.50
C GLU A 283 51.55 -12.35 109.01
N LYS A 284 52.52 -11.87 109.81
CA LYS A 284 52.32 -11.55 111.23
C LYS A 284 53.07 -10.28 111.67
N LEU A 285 52.42 -9.12 111.56
CA LEU A 285 52.29 -8.06 112.60
C LEU A 285 51.57 -6.81 112.03
N ALA A 286 50.68 -6.19 112.83
CA ALA A 286 50.10 -4.84 112.73
C ALA A 286 49.57 -4.33 111.35
N GLY A 287 48.30 -3.96 111.15
CA GLY A 287 47.13 -3.90 112.04
C GLY A 287 46.83 -2.51 112.64
N LYS A 288 45.51 -2.17 112.74
CA LYS A 288 44.91 -0.92 113.30
C LYS A 288 44.92 0.27 112.31
N ARG A 289 43.82 0.60 111.60
CA ARG A 289 42.53 1.24 111.99
C ARG A 289 42.73 2.73 112.36
N ILE A 290 42.10 3.70 111.67
CA ILE A 290 40.79 4.32 111.99
C ILE A 290 40.22 5.11 110.78
N THR A 291 38.88 5.19 110.67
CA THR A 291 38.05 6.09 109.82
C THR A 291 37.05 6.82 110.74
N PRO A 292 36.40 7.98 110.38
CA PRO A 292 35.19 7.94 109.52
C PRO A 292 34.81 9.27 108.77
N SER A 293 33.70 9.23 108.00
CA SER A 293 32.86 10.38 107.55
C SER A 293 33.50 11.38 106.55
N LYS A 294 32.79 12.06 105.63
CA LYS A 294 31.36 12.22 105.23
C LYS A 294 31.34 12.85 103.80
N GLU A 295 30.32 12.87 102.93
CA GLU A 295 28.93 12.35 102.91
C GLU A 295 28.42 12.22 101.43
N HIS A 296 27.19 11.70 101.22
CA HIS A 296 26.18 11.89 100.13
C HIS A 296 26.56 12.59 98.78
N ASN A 297 26.13 12.15 97.57
CA ASN A 297 24.79 11.67 97.12
C ASN A 297 24.82 10.93 95.73
N ASN A 298 23.87 10.00 95.51
CA ASN A 298 23.06 9.67 94.28
C ASN A 298 23.65 9.69 92.83
N CYS A 299 23.27 8.80 91.88
CA CYS A 299 22.48 7.55 91.88
C CYS A 299 22.69 6.75 90.54
N SER A 300 22.04 5.58 90.39
CA SER A 300 21.95 4.63 89.24
C SER A 300 22.03 5.24 87.82
N ALA A 301 22.62 4.60 86.78
CA ALA A 301 22.42 3.23 86.23
C ALA A 301 21.01 3.02 85.61
N ARG A 302 20.78 2.23 84.54
CA ARG A 302 21.56 1.12 83.94
C ARG A 302 21.19 0.88 82.45
N PHE A 303 21.83 -0.13 81.83
CA PHE A 303 21.52 -0.92 80.62
C PHE A 303 20.01 -1.23 80.38
N THR A 304 19.49 -1.77 79.25
CA THR A 304 20.00 -2.59 78.11
C THR A 304 19.03 -2.38 76.91
N ALA A 305 19.41 -2.35 75.63
CA ALA A 305 19.74 -3.45 74.70
C ALA A 305 18.63 -4.51 74.40
N GLN A 306 18.31 -4.62 73.09
CA GLN A 306 18.01 -5.84 72.29
C GLN A 306 16.59 -6.48 72.15
N ASP A 307 16.41 -7.00 70.91
CA ASP A 307 15.72 -8.21 70.43
C ASP A 307 14.19 -8.30 70.09
N THR A 308 13.95 -8.30 68.77
CA THR A 308 13.19 -9.29 67.93
C THR A 308 11.64 -9.50 67.97
N SER A 309 11.12 -9.68 66.74
CA SER A 309 10.11 -10.67 66.26
C SER A 309 8.57 -10.55 66.49
N SER A 310 7.90 -10.08 65.41
CA SER A 310 6.90 -10.84 64.59
C SER A 310 5.40 -10.99 64.97
N ILE A 311 4.60 -11.27 63.91
CA ILE A 311 3.23 -11.88 63.83
C ILE A 311 1.97 -10.94 63.88
N GLY A 312 1.29 -10.82 62.72
CA GLY A 312 -0.18 -10.82 62.51
C GLY A 312 -1.04 -9.58 62.88
N ALA A 313 -2.30 -9.44 62.45
CA ALA A 313 -3.05 -10.00 61.29
C ALA A 313 -4.44 -9.29 61.12
N HIS A 314 -5.12 -9.44 59.96
CA HIS A 314 -6.52 -9.05 59.64
C HIS A 314 -6.86 -7.52 59.65
N SER A 315 -7.86 -6.98 58.91
CA SER A 315 -8.80 -7.52 57.88
C SER A 315 -9.59 -6.42 57.13
N ASN A 316 -10.11 -6.74 55.92
CA ASN A 316 -11.22 -6.07 55.17
C ASN A 316 -10.92 -4.65 54.61
N SER A 317 -11.41 -4.19 53.43
CA SER A 317 -12.02 -4.76 52.19
C SER A 317 -12.02 -3.62 51.10
N LEU A 318 -12.67 -3.53 49.93
CA LEU A 318 -13.74 -4.26 49.18
C LEU A 318 -13.74 -3.82 47.68
N ASN A 319 -14.11 -4.71 46.73
CA ASN A 319 -14.52 -4.46 45.30
C ASN A 319 -13.51 -3.81 44.30
N HIS A 320 -13.68 -3.90 42.95
CA HIS A 320 -14.09 -4.98 42.02
C HIS A 320 -13.87 -4.50 40.55
N ILE A 321 -13.70 -5.43 39.57
CA ILE A 321 -13.65 -5.22 38.08
C ILE A 321 -12.35 -4.53 37.59
N GLN A 322 -11.44 -5.05 36.74
CA GLN A 322 -11.32 -6.20 35.80
C GLN A 322 -11.58 -5.91 34.29
N GLU A 323 -10.52 -6.08 33.50
CA GLU A 323 -10.43 -6.34 32.04
C GLU A 323 -11.15 -5.41 31.02
N HIS A 324 -10.36 -4.71 30.18
CA HIS A 324 -10.11 -5.13 28.77
C HIS A 324 -9.04 -4.25 28.06
N GLU A 325 -8.81 -4.52 26.77
CA GLU A 325 -8.10 -3.70 25.75
C GLU A 325 -6.56 -3.58 25.81
N ALA A 326 -5.89 -4.59 25.23
CA ALA A 326 -4.47 -4.53 24.86
C ALA A 326 -4.26 -4.80 23.35
N TYR A 327 -4.88 -4.02 22.45
CA TYR A 327 -4.71 -4.20 21.00
C TYR A 327 -4.98 -2.95 20.11
N ASN A 328 -4.03 -2.00 20.05
CA ASN A 328 -3.76 -1.16 18.85
C ASN A 328 -2.64 -0.12 19.09
N GLN A 329 -1.36 -0.49 18.96
CA GLN A 329 -0.27 0.50 19.08
C GLN A 329 0.96 0.25 18.19
N THR A 330 0.77 -0.37 17.02
CA THR A 330 1.89 -0.76 16.12
C THR A 330 1.82 -0.13 14.73
N ASN A 331 0.64 0.31 14.25
CA ASN A 331 0.43 0.76 12.86
C ASN A 331 0.39 2.31 12.67
N ARG A 332 1.05 3.10 13.53
CA ARG A 332 0.97 4.59 13.51
C ARG A 332 2.30 5.31 13.26
N SER A 333 3.32 4.64 12.72
CA SER A 333 4.67 5.20 12.50
C SER A 333 5.09 5.35 11.02
N GLU A 334 4.48 4.66 10.07
CA GLU A 334 4.95 4.65 8.67
C GLU A 334 4.30 5.70 7.75
N PHE A 335 3.11 6.20 8.07
CA PHE A 335 2.31 7.03 7.14
C PHE A 335 2.83 8.48 6.93
N LEU A 336 3.72 8.98 7.79
CA LEU A 336 4.15 10.39 7.79
C LEU A 336 5.54 10.65 7.18
N ARG A 337 6.15 9.67 6.49
CA ARG A 337 7.54 9.79 5.97
C ARG A 337 7.68 10.08 4.47
N SER A 338 6.59 10.33 3.74
CA SER A 338 6.60 10.38 2.27
C SER A 338 6.33 11.75 1.61
N TYR A 339 6.11 12.83 2.37
CA TYR A 339 5.63 14.12 1.82
C TYR A 339 6.58 15.33 1.94
N ASN A 340 7.79 15.15 2.49
CA ASN A 340 8.83 16.19 2.51
C ASN A 340 10.00 15.81 1.60
N ASN A 341 9.84 16.00 0.28
CA ASN A 341 10.95 16.09 -0.68
C ASN A 341 10.47 16.61 -2.06
N HIS A 342 10.13 17.90 -2.12
CA HIS A 342 10.26 18.67 -3.36
C HIS A 342 10.65 20.10 -2.99
N SER A 343 11.94 20.40 -3.14
CA SER A 343 12.44 21.78 -3.15
C SER A 343 12.15 22.40 -4.52
N SER A 344 11.80 23.68 -4.56
CA SER A 344 11.71 24.46 -5.80
C SER A 344 12.00 25.93 -5.46
N GLN A 345 12.90 26.55 -6.23
CA GLN A 345 13.21 27.96 -6.12
C GLN A 345 12.06 28.83 -6.65
N PRO A 346 11.96 30.10 -6.23
CA PRO A 346 11.25 31.12 -6.98
C PRO A 346 12.13 31.58 -8.15
N ASP A 347 11.60 31.51 -9.37
CA ASP A 347 12.15 32.15 -10.57
C ASP A 347 11.09 33.13 -11.14
N GLU A 348 11.50 34.02 -12.04
CA GLU A 348 10.94 35.36 -12.15
C GLU A 348 9.76 35.58 -13.12
N GLU A 349 9.01 36.61 -12.78
CA GLU A 349 8.11 37.46 -13.57
C GLU A 349 8.24 37.42 -15.11
N SER A 350 7.13 37.12 -15.80
CA SER A 350 6.86 37.63 -17.15
C SER A 350 5.35 37.57 -17.47
N GLU A 351 4.74 38.72 -17.73
CA GLU A 351 3.39 38.80 -18.28
C GLU A 351 3.45 38.75 -19.81
N GLU A 352 2.68 37.87 -20.45
CA GLU A 352 2.41 37.94 -21.90
C GLU A 352 0.90 37.97 -22.17
N TYR A 353 0.46 39.06 -22.81
CA TYR A 353 -0.93 39.38 -23.08
C TYR A 353 -1.40 38.68 -24.37
N VAL A 354 -2.33 37.73 -24.28
CA VAL A 354 -3.05 37.21 -25.45
C VAL A 354 -4.56 37.30 -25.20
N ASN A 355 -5.23 38.10 -26.03
CA ASN A 355 -6.66 38.37 -25.98
C ASN A 355 -7.29 38.02 -27.33
N GLU A 356 -8.18 37.01 -27.34
CA GLU A 356 -9.18 36.74 -28.40
C GLU A 356 -10.22 35.80 -27.77
N SER A 357 -11.40 36.33 -27.40
CA SER A 357 -12.61 36.46 -28.23
C SER A 357 -13.45 35.18 -28.29
N ILE A 358 -14.54 35.16 -27.51
CA ILE A 358 -15.57 34.12 -27.53
C ILE A 358 -16.64 34.53 -28.55
N ASP A 359 -16.80 33.78 -29.65
CA ASP A 359 -18.02 33.82 -30.48
C ASP A 359 -18.10 32.65 -31.48
N HIS A 360 -18.73 31.54 -31.07
CA HIS A 360 -19.74 30.87 -31.91
C HIS A 360 -20.61 29.89 -31.12
N PHE A 361 -21.90 29.90 -31.45
CA PHE A 361 -22.87 28.85 -31.15
C PHE A 361 -23.13 28.03 -32.43
N ASP A 362 -23.94 26.98 -32.32
CA ASP A 362 -24.33 26.04 -33.40
C ASP A 362 -23.14 25.18 -33.91
N ASP A 363 -23.29 23.88 -34.12
CA ASP A 363 -24.35 23.23 -34.90
C ASP A 363 -24.79 21.85 -34.34
N PHE A 364 -26.03 21.44 -34.63
CA PHE A 364 -26.65 20.19 -34.17
C PHE A 364 -26.82 19.18 -35.32
N THR A 365 -25.79 18.40 -35.66
CA THR A 365 -26.00 17.08 -36.34
C THR A 365 -24.77 16.16 -36.28
N PRO A 366 -24.94 14.84 -36.02
CA PRO A 366 -23.89 13.83 -36.22
C PRO A 366 -23.95 13.22 -37.64
N PRO A 367 -22.87 13.27 -38.44
CA PRO A 367 -22.85 12.66 -39.78
C PRO A 367 -22.71 11.13 -39.72
N VAL A 368 -23.43 10.42 -40.60
CA VAL A 368 -23.43 8.95 -40.70
C VAL A 368 -22.60 8.46 -41.90
N SER A 369 -21.40 7.93 -41.65
CA SER A 369 -20.66 6.97 -42.50
C SER A 369 -19.40 6.53 -41.71
N ARG A 370 -19.13 5.25 -41.40
CA ARG A 370 -18.83 4.09 -42.26
C ARG A 370 -17.54 4.24 -43.09
N ASN A 371 -16.45 3.78 -42.49
CA ASN A 371 -15.14 3.44 -43.07
C ASN A 371 -14.37 4.55 -43.83
N GLY A 372 -13.39 5.16 -43.14
CA GLY A 372 -12.31 5.95 -43.75
C GLY A 372 -11.20 6.26 -42.73
N ASP A 373 -9.94 6.07 -43.10
CA ASP A 373 -8.79 6.36 -42.22
C ASP A 373 -8.54 7.86 -42.10
N TYR A 374 -8.33 8.34 -40.87
CA TYR A 374 -7.85 9.69 -40.59
C TYR A 374 -6.73 9.67 -39.54
N SER A 375 -5.50 9.82 -40.01
CA SER A 375 -4.36 10.20 -39.17
C SER A 375 -4.44 11.70 -38.90
N VAL A 376 -4.80 12.08 -37.67
CA VAL A 376 -4.88 13.49 -37.24
C VAL A 376 -4.08 13.70 -35.95
N LYS A 377 -3.43 14.86 -35.88
CA LYS A 377 -2.48 15.25 -34.84
C LYS A 377 -3.10 15.23 -33.44
N SER A 378 -2.28 14.88 -32.46
CA SER A 378 -2.65 14.73 -31.05
C SER A 378 -3.10 16.05 -30.39
N PHE A 379 -4.40 16.33 -30.39
CA PHE A 379 -4.99 17.27 -29.44
C PHE A 379 -5.25 16.58 -28.09
N SER A 380 -4.91 17.27 -27.00
CA SER A 380 -4.90 16.73 -25.65
C SER A 380 -6.30 16.39 -25.13
N ARG A 381 -6.73 15.14 -25.29
CA ARG A 381 -7.83 14.59 -24.48
C ARG A 381 -7.39 14.49 -23.02
N SER A 382 -7.81 15.47 -22.21
CA SER A 382 -7.77 15.42 -20.74
C SER A 382 -8.57 14.22 -20.21
N ARG A 383 -7.90 13.06 -20.13
CA ARG A 383 -8.40 11.92 -19.36
C ARG A 383 -8.21 12.23 -17.89
N SER A 384 -9.30 12.43 -17.16
CA SER A 384 -9.32 12.53 -15.71
C SER A 384 -8.56 11.35 -15.10
N ARG A 385 -7.41 11.63 -14.48
CA ARG A 385 -6.62 10.65 -13.70
C ARG A 385 -7.25 10.43 -12.33
N THR A 386 -8.49 9.92 -12.31
CA THR A 386 -9.11 9.40 -11.09
C THR A 386 -8.61 7.96 -10.88
N PRO A 387 -7.75 7.68 -9.89
CA PRO A 387 -7.26 6.32 -9.70
C PRO A 387 -8.37 5.45 -9.09
N LEU A 388 -8.87 4.47 -9.85
CA LEU A 388 -9.75 3.41 -9.34
C LEU A 388 -8.96 2.41 -8.47
N ASN A 389 -8.48 2.90 -7.32
CA ASN A 389 -7.63 2.18 -6.38
C ASN A 389 -8.44 1.22 -5.47
N MET A 390 -9.24 0.34 -6.08
CA MET A 390 -10.10 -0.64 -5.39
C MET A 390 -10.08 -2.02 -6.06
N ASN A 391 -8.90 -2.50 -6.46
CA ASN A 391 -8.68 -3.92 -6.76
C ASN A 391 -7.18 -4.32 -6.70
N THR A 392 -6.61 -4.41 -5.50
CA THR A 392 -5.20 -4.81 -5.26
C THR A 392 -4.92 -6.31 -5.41
N GLY A 393 -5.85 -7.07 -5.98
CA GLY A 393 -5.52 -8.41 -6.49
C GLY A 393 -4.56 -8.29 -7.67
N ARG A 394 -3.35 -8.86 -7.55
CA ARG A 394 -2.31 -8.87 -8.60
C ARG A 394 -2.78 -9.63 -9.84
N ARG A 395 -3.50 -8.96 -10.75
CA ARG A 395 -3.90 -9.53 -12.04
C ARG A 395 -2.65 -9.67 -12.93
N SER A 396 -2.33 -10.89 -13.31
CA SER A 396 -1.25 -11.18 -14.26
C SER A 396 -1.54 -10.55 -15.63
N SER A 397 -0.51 -10.32 -16.44
CA SER A 397 -0.68 -10.09 -17.87
C SER A 397 -1.14 -11.38 -18.54
N CYS A 398 -2.07 -11.30 -19.49
CA CYS A 398 -2.54 -12.46 -20.24
C CYS A 398 -1.38 -13.17 -20.97
N LEU A 399 -1.22 -14.47 -20.74
CA LEU A 399 -0.08 -15.24 -21.28
C LEU A 399 -0.20 -15.56 -22.79
N ALA A 400 -1.37 -15.33 -23.40
CA ALA A 400 -1.56 -15.56 -24.83
C ALA A 400 -0.77 -14.57 -25.70
N LYS A 401 -0.31 -15.05 -26.86
CA LYS A 401 0.19 -14.23 -27.96
C LYS A 401 -0.99 -13.80 -28.85
N THR A 402 -0.86 -12.66 -29.52
CA THR A 402 -1.78 -12.25 -30.60
C THR A 402 -1.47 -13.03 -31.89
N ARG A 403 -2.34 -12.91 -32.91
CA ARG A 403 -2.07 -13.43 -34.27
C ARG A 403 -0.76 -12.92 -34.91
N LEU A 404 -0.18 -11.82 -34.39
CA LEU A 404 1.12 -11.29 -34.82
C LEU A 404 2.29 -11.78 -33.94
N GLY A 405 2.11 -12.83 -33.15
CA GLY A 405 3.13 -13.43 -32.27
C GLY A 405 3.50 -12.60 -31.02
N THR A 406 3.07 -11.34 -30.94
CA THR A 406 3.35 -10.43 -29.82
C THR A 406 2.51 -10.77 -28.58
N PRO A 407 3.02 -10.59 -27.35
CA PRO A 407 2.29 -10.91 -26.11
C PRO A 407 1.07 -10.00 -25.90
N CYS A 408 0.00 -10.55 -25.33
CA CYS A 408 -1.22 -9.80 -25.06
C CYS A 408 -1.05 -8.79 -23.91
N LYS A 409 -1.27 -7.51 -24.18
CA LYS A 409 -1.18 -6.42 -23.18
C LYS A 409 -2.42 -6.27 -22.27
N LEU A 410 -3.40 -7.19 -22.36
CA LEU A 410 -4.58 -7.19 -21.50
C LEU A 410 -4.32 -7.96 -20.21
N SER A 411 -4.87 -7.49 -19.10
CA SER A 411 -4.86 -8.25 -17.83
C SER A 411 -5.65 -9.55 -17.96
N SER A 412 -5.22 -10.57 -17.22
CA SER A 412 -5.97 -11.81 -17.03
C SER A 412 -7.27 -11.59 -16.25
N LEU A 413 -8.19 -12.55 -16.39
CA LEU A 413 -9.35 -12.66 -15.50
C LEU A 413 -8.92 -13.29 -14.17
N PRO A 414 -9.49 -12.87 -13.01
CA PRO A 414 -9.12 -13.46 -11.73
C PRO A 414 -9.33 -14.98 -11.73
N GLY A 415 -8.30 -15.73 -11.33
CA GLY A 415 -8.31 -17.20 -11.36
C GLY A 415 -8.08 -17.85 -12.74
N ARG A 416 -7.61 -17.09 -13.75
CA ARG A 416 -7.21 -17.62 -15.07
C ARG A 416 -5.94 -16.92 -15.57
N ASP A 417 -5.21 -17.53 -16.49
CA ASP A 417 -4.03 -16.92 -17.14
C ASP A 417 -4.36 -16.11 -18.41
N PHE A 418 -5.63 -16.10 -18.80
CA PHE A 418 -6.12 -15.51 -20.04
C PHE A 418 -7.11 -14.36 -19.78
N CYS A 419 -7.09 -13.36 -20.66
CA CYS A 419 -8.10 -12.31 -20.71
C CYS A 419 -9.37 -12.81 -21.44
N HIS A 420 -10.47 -12.06 -21.34
CA HIS A 420 -11.74 -12.41 -22.00
C HIS A 420 -11.62 -12.64 -23.52
N ARG A 421 -10.66 -11.99 -24.21
CA ARG A 421 -10.42 -12.21 -25.65
C ARG A 421 -9.68 -13.52 -26.00
N HIS A 422 -9.05 -14.18 -25.02
CA HIS A 422 -8.34 -15.46 -25.21
C HIS A 422 -8.93 -16.55 -24.30
N GLN A 423 -10.19 -16.40 -23.88
CA GLN A 423 -10.86 -17.29 -22.93
C GLN A 423 -11.01 -18.74 -23.45
N GLY A 424 -11.01 -18.94 -24.77
CA GLY A 424 -11.03 -20.25 -25.43
C GLY A 424 -9.65 -20.87 -25.68
N GLY A 425 -8.55 -20.25 -25.22
CA GLY A 425 -7.17 -20.72 -25.45
C GLY A 425 -6.61 -20.45 -26.86
N ASP A 426 -7.44 -20.58 -27.88
CA ASP A 426 -7.00 -20.51 -29.29
C ASP A 426 -6.75 -19.08 -29.80
N SER A 427 -5.49 -18.66 -29.76
CA SER A 427 -4.99 -17.55 -30.60
C SER A 427 -4.68 -17.99 -32.05
N VAL A 428 -4.83 -19.27 -32.37
CA VAL A 428 -4.42 -19.89 -33.64
C VAL A 428 -5.58 -20.67 -34.25
N ILE A 429 -6.18 -20.09 -35.28
CA ILE A 429 -6.84 -20.74 -36.43
C ILE A 429 -6.91 -19.64 -37.51
N GLY A 430 -6.53 -19.98 -38.74
CA GLY A 430 -6.11 -19.04 -39.78
C GLY A 430 -4.66 -19.29 -40.12
#